data_AF-A0A6P3UZK5-F1
#
_entry.id   AF-A0A6P3UZK5-F1
#
_cell.length_a   1.000
_cell.length_b   1.000
_cell.length_c   1.000
_cell.angle_alpha   90.00
_cell.angle_beta   90.00
_cell.angle_gamma   90.00
#
_symmetry.space_group_name_H-M   'P 1'
#
loop_
_entity.id
_entity.type
_entity.pdbx_description
1 polymer ?
#
loop_
_entity_poly.entity_id
_entity_poly.type
_entity_poly.pdbx_seq_one_letter_code
_entity_poly.pdbx_strand_id
1 'polypeptide(L)'
;MNEIMTLKENHIKISDLQVKDLLQNQIKLIDHIKNKRNQDFSEDGIKITDLTSKITSMRDTLQSEKQTLEYKNHVLSKHLDHITELDAEKNKFLEECQQLELQRNKLKTCKRNIQDQELLDQGRRKYALYRELTGIRWDFGKLKENITGNIYKGVYIHHFSYSNEENTKDLNNLLWQEIYQSVIHNEHKNTYDKENTVQNK
;
A
#
# COMPACT_ATOMS: atom_id res chain seq x y z
N MET A 1 -67.00 46.30 -97.85
CA MET A 1 -67.94 46.84 -96.84
C MET A 1 -68.70 45.74 -96.10
N ASN A 2 -69.31 44.76 -96.81
CA ASN A 2 -70.08 43.67 -96.18
C ASN A 2 -69.22 42.71 -95.34
N GLU A 3 -68.00 42.38 -95.74
CA GLU A 3 -67.07 41.55 -94.95
C GLU A 3 -66.61 42.22 -93.64
N ILE A 4 -66.49 43.55 -93.66
CA ILE A 4 -66.12 44.34 -92.48
C ILE A 4 -67.29 44.39 -91.49
N MET A 5 -68.53 44.45 -92.00
CA MET A 5 -69.74 44.42 -91.17
C MET A 5 -69.98 43.04 -90.56
N THR A 6 -69.76 41.94 -91.29
CA THR A 6 -69.89 40.58 -90.75
C THR A 6 -68.82 40.25 -89.71
N LEU A 7 -67.57 40.72 -89.90
CA LEU A 7 -66.53 40.64 -88.87
C LEU A 7 -66.93 41.44 -87.61
N LYS A 8 -67.47 42.65 -87.79
CA LYS A 8 -67.96 43.49 -86.69
C LYS A 8 -69.11 42.83 -85.91
N GLU A 9 -70.04 42.17 -86.60
CA GLU A 9 -71.23 41.54 -86.03
C GLU A 9 -70.91 40.21 -85.29
N ASN A 10 -69.89 39.48 -85.75
CA ASN A 10 -69.34 38.31 -85.06
C ASN A 10 -68.56 38.69 -83.78
N HIS A 11 -67.96 39.88 -83.74
CA HIS A 11 -67.27 40.41 -82.55
C HIS A 11 -68.20 41.17 -81.58
N ILE A 12 -69.44 41.47 -81.95
CA ILE A 12 -70.39 42.30 -81.16
C ILE A 12 -71.23 41.50 -80.14
N LYS A 13 -71.19 40.17 -80.14
CA LYS A 13 -72.02 39.34 -79.24
C LYS A 13 -71.26 38.78 -78.03
N ILE A 14 -70.45 39.60 -77.38
CA ILE A 14 -70.14 39.36 -75.97
C ILE A 14 -70.97 40.33 -75.16
N SER A 15 -71.98 39.82 -74.48
CA SER A 15 -72.82 40.60 -73.56
C SER A 15 -71.96 41.12 -72.40
N ASP A 16 -72.20 42.34 -71.92
CA ASP A 16 -71.57 42.87 -70.69
C ASP A 16 -71.67 41.89 -69.51
N LEU A 17 -72.73 41.08 -69.48
CA LEU A 17 -72.95 40.02 -68.51
C LEU A 17 -71.90 38.90 -68.63
N GLN A 18 -71.50 38.54 -69.85
CA GLN A 18 -70.45 37.55 -70.11
C GLN A 18 -69.05 38.08 -69.77
N VAL A 19 -68.78 39.36 -70.02
CA VAL A 19 -67.52 40.01 -69.58
C VAL A 19 -67.43 40.04 -68.05
N LYS A 20 -68.52 40.40 -67.39
CA LYS A 20 -68.62 40.42 -65.92
C LYS A 20 -68.39 39.03 -65.32
N ASP A 21 -69.00 37.99 -65.88
CA ASP A 21 -68.79 36.60 -65.45
C ASP A 21 -67.34 36.14 -65.65
N LEU A 22 -66.71 36.49 -66.78
CA LEU A 22 -65.29 36.19 -67.04
C LEU A 22 -64.37 36.87 -66.03
N LEU A 23 -64.60 38.15 -65.74
CA LEU A 23 -63.83 38.90 -64.73
C LEU A 23 -64.04 38.30 -63.33
N GLN A 24 -65.27 37.93 -62.99
CA GLN A 24 -65.58 37.33 -61.70
C GLN A 24 -64.95 35.93 -61.54
N ASN A 25 -64.87 35.16 -62.63
CA ASN A 25 -64.13 33.89 -62.65
C ASN A 25 -62.62 34.09 -62.56
N GLN A 26 -62.05 35.13 -63.21
CA GLN A 26 -60.64 35.48 -63.03
C GLN A 26 -60.31 35.89 -61.60
N ILE A 27 -61.18 36.68 -60.95
CA ILE A 27 -61.02 37.07 -59.55
C ILE A 27 -61.00 35.83 -58.64
N LYS A 28 -61.95 34.90 -58.83
CA LYS A 28 -61.98 33.62 -58.08
C LYS A 28 -60.70 32.80 -58.28
N LEU A 29 -60.17 32.74 -59.50
CA LEU A 29 -58.90 32.06 -59.78
C LEU A 29 -57.72 32.73 -59.06
N ILE A 30 -57.65 34.05 -59.07
CA ILE A 30 -56.61 34.83 -58.37
C ILE A 30 -56.69 34.56 -56.86
N ASP A 31 -57.89 34.60 -56.28
CA ASP A 31 -58.11 34.32 -54.85
C ASP A 31 -57.72 32.89 -54.49
N HIS A 32 -58.05 31.90 -55.34
CA HIS A 32 -57.63 30.52 -55.10
C HIS A 32 -56.10 30.37 -55.13
N ILE A 33 -55.44 30.96 -56.12
CA ILE A 33 -53.97 30.95 -56.23
C ILE A 33 -53.34 31.62 -55.02
N LYS A 34 -53.87 32.77 -54.60
CA LYS A 34 -53.39 33.53 -53.43
C LYS A 34 -53.53 32.71 -52.14
N ASN A 35 -54.69 32.09 -51.92
CA ASN A 35 -54.94 31.27 -50.74
C ASN A 35 -54.04 30.03 -50.71
N LYS A 36 -53.88 29.34 -51.84
CA LYS A 36 -52.97 28.19 -51.96
C LYS A 36 -51.53 28.61 -51.63
N ARG A 37 -51.06 29.71 -52.22
CA ARG A 37 -49.71 30.22 -51.99
C ARG A 37 -49.50 30.64 -50.52
N ASN A 38 -50.50 31.24 -49.89
CA ASN A 38 -50.44 31.59 -48.46
C ASN A 38 -50.39 30.35 -47.57
N GLN A 39 -51.11 29.28 -47.93
CA GLN A 39 -51.05 28.00 -47.22
C GLN A 39 -49.66 27.37 -47.33
N ASP A 40 -49.09 27.32 -48.55
CA ASP A 40 -47.74 26.80 -48.80
C ASP A 40 -46.70 27.58 -47.97
N PHE A 41 -46.77 28.92 -47.95
CA PHE A 41 -45.89 29.75 -47.12
C PHE A 41 -46.05 29.50 -45.62
N SER A 42 -47.28 29.26 -45.15
CA SER A 42 -47.52 28.93 -43.75
C SER A 42 -46.90 27.59 -43.37
N GLU A 43 -47.07 26.55 -44.20
CA GLU A 43 -46.48 25.23 -43.98
C GLU A 43 -44.95 25.28 -44.00
N ASP A 44 -44.37 26.01 -44.96
CA ASP A 44 -42.92 26.18 -45.04
C ASP A 44 -42.38 26.99 -43.85
N GLY A 45 -43.11 28.01 -43.38
CA GLY A 45 -42.79 28.73 -42.16
C GLY A 45 -42.74 27.81 -40.93
N ILE A 46 -43.70 26.91 -40.79
CA ILE A 46 -43.72 25.91 -39.70
C ILE A 46 -42.52 24.95 -39.84
N LYS A 47 -42.22 24.44 -41.04
CA LYS A 47 -41.04 23.58 -41.25
C LYS A 47 -39.72 24.28 -40.93
N ILE A 48 -39.56 25.54 -41.33
CA ILE A 48 -38.35 26.33 -41.05
C ILE A 48 -38.16 26.51 -39.55
N THR A 49 -39.23 26.84 -38.82
CA THR A 49 -39.18 27.03 -37.36
C THR A 49 -38.87 25.72 -36.62
N ASP A 50 -39.46 24.59 -37.04
CA ASP A 50 -39.15 23.26 -36.50
C ASP A 50 -37.68 22.87 -36.73
N LEU A 51 -37.20 23.00 -37.98
CA LEU A 51 -35.80 22.73 -38.32
C LEU A 51 -34.82 23.62 -37.55
N THR A 52 -35.16 24.91 -37.38
CA THR A 52 -34.35 25.84 -36.59
C THR A 52 -34.28 25.43 -35.12
N SER A 53 -35.40 24.98 -34.55
CA SER A 53 -35.47 24.48 -33.18
C SER A 53 -34.65 23.20 -33.00
N LYS A 54 -34.68 22.31 -34.00
CA LYS A 54 -33.87 21.09 -34.00
C LYS A 54 -32.37 21.37 -34.09
N ILE A 55 -31.96 22.31 -34.95
CA ILE A 55 -30.55 22.71 -35.10
C ILE A 55 -30.02 23.35 -33.81
N THR A 56 -30.82 24.21 -33.17
CA THR A 56 -30.42 24.84 -31.90
C THR A 56 -30.28 23.80 -30.79
N SER A 57 -31.24 22.89 -30.65
CA SER A 57 -31.14 21.78 -29.70
C SER A 57 -29.90 20.89 -29.94
N MET A 58 -29.62 20.52 -31.19
CA MET A 58 -28.42 19.73 -31.52
C MET A 58 -27.12 20.49 -31.21
N ARG A 59 -27.09 21.81 -31.44
CA ARG A 59 -25.93 22.65 -31.13
C ARG A 59 -25.68 22.71 -29.62
N ASP A 60 -26.73 22.85 -28.83
CA ASP A 60 -26.61 22.91 -27.37
C ASP A 60 -26.12 21.57 -26.80
N THR A 61 -26.66 20.45 -27.29
CA THR A 61 -26.19 19.11 -26.93
C THR A 61 -24.71 18.94 -27.28
N LEU A 62 -24.31 19.28 -28.51
CA LEU A 62 -22.92 19.19 -28.95
C LEU A 62 -21.98 20.03 -28.07
N GLN A 63 -22.41 21.23 -27.68
CA GLN A 63 -21.63 22.10 -26.81
C GLN A 63 -21.47 21.49 -25.41
N SER A 64 -22.52 20.89 -24.86
CA SER A 64 -22.47 20.21 -23.55
C SER A 64 -21.57 18.97 -23.57
N GLU A 65 -21.60 18.20 -24.66
CA GLU A 65 -20.73 17.03 -24.85
C GLU A 65 -19.26 17.46 -24.97
N LYS A 66 -18.99 18.54 -25.71
CA LYS A 66 -17.64 19.11 -25.82
C LYS A 66 -17.08 19.50 -24.45
N GLN A 67 -17.84 20.23 -23.64
CA GLN A 67 -17.43 20.62 -22.29
C GLN A 67 -17.19 19.39 -21.40
N THR A 68 -18.04 18.38 -21.50
CA THR A 68 -17.89 17.12 -20.76
C THR A 68 -16.61 16.39 -21.17
N LEU A 69 -16.28 16.35 -22.46
CA LEU A 69 -15.08 15.73 -22.98
C LEU A 69 -13.82 16.47 -22.51
N GLU A 70 -13.82 17.80 -22.56
CA GLU A 70 -12.71 18.63 -22.06
C GLU A 70 -12.45 18.39 -20.57
N TYR A 71 -13.51 18.32 -19.75
CA TYR A 71 -13.38 17.98 -18.34
C TYR A 71 -12.79 16.58 -18.12
N LYS A 72 -13.31 15.57 -18.82
CA LYS A 72 -12.79 14.19 -18.74
C LYS A 72 -11.31 14.13 -19.14
N ASN A 73 -10.92 14.87 -20.18
CA ASN A 73 -9.54 14.92 -20.64
C ASN A 73 -8.61 15.57 -19.60
N HIS A 74 -9.06 16.63 -18.94
CA HIS A 74 -8.33 17.25 -17.84
C HIS A 74 -8.13 16.28 -16.65
N VAL A 75 -9.17 15.53 -16.29
CA VAL A 75 -9.09 14.50 -15.24
C VAL A 75 -8.13 13.38 -15.64
N LEU A 76 -8.19 12.90 -16.88
CA LEU A 76 -7.25 11.90 -17.41
C LEU A 76 -5.80 12.36 -17.34
N SER A 77 -5.53 13.63 -17.67
CA SER A 77 -4.19 14.22 -17.54
C SER A 77 -3.68 14.14 -16.11
N LYS A 78 -4.50 14.49 -15.12
CA LYS A 78 -4.13 14.39 -13.69
C LYS A 78 -3.85 12.95 -13.26
N HIS A 79 -4.65 12.00 -13.74
CA HIS A 79 -4.40 10.59 -13.46
C HIS A 79 -3.08 10.12 -14.06
N LEU A 80 -2.72 10.61 -15.25
CA LEU A 80 -1.45 10.29 -15.89
C LEU A 80 -0.27 10.82 -15.08
N ASP A 81 -0.36 12.07 -14.58
CA ASP A 81 0.64 12.63 -13.66
C ASP A 81 0.81 11.74 -12.41
N HIS A 82 -0.30 11.33 -11.79
CA HIS A 82 -0.26 10.46 -10.61
C HIS A 82 0.35 9.08 -10.90
N ILE A 83 0.10 8.50 -12.08
CA ILE A 83 0.73 7.25 -12.51
C ILE A 83 2.25 7.42 -12.63
N THR A 84 2.73 8.56 -13.14
CA THR A 84 4.18 8.81 -13.24
C THR A 84 4.83 8.96 -11.87
N GLU A 85 4.15 9.60 -10.90
CA GLU A 85 4.62 9.69 -9.51
C GLU A 85 4.73 8.30 -8.86
N LEU A 86 3.71 7.47 -9.02
CA LEU A 86 3.70 6.11 -8.47
C LEU A 86 4.77 5.22 -9.09
N ASP A 87 5.04 5.35 -10.39
CA ASP A 87 6.10 4.57 -11.04
C ASP A 87 7.49 4.98 -10.53
N ALA A 88 7.71 6.28 -10.31
CA ALA A 88 8.95 6.78 -9.70
C ALA A 88 9.13 6.26 -8.26
N GLU A 89 8.07 6.27 -7.45
CA GLU A 89 8.09 5.74 -6.08
C GLU A 89 8.37 4.23 -6.06
N LYS A 90 7.71 3.47 -6.95
CA LYS A 90 7.95 2.03 -7.12
C LYS A 90 9.41 1.74 -7.47
N ASN A 91 10.01 2.50 -8.37
CA ASN A 91 11.41 2.32 -8.76
C ASN A 91 12.35 2.58 -7.57
N LYS A 92 12.09 3.63 -6.78
CA LYS A 92 12.83 3.91 -5.55
C LYS A 92 12.75 2.78 -4.53
N PHE A 93 11.56 2.22 -4.30
CA PHE A 93 11.39 1.07 -3.41
C PHE A 93 12.13 -0.17 -3.90
N LEU A 94 12.20 -0.38 -5.21
CA LEU A 94 12.89 -1.52 -5.79
C LEU A 94 14.41 -1.41 -5.59
N GLU A 95 14.98 -0.21 -5.74
CA GLU A 95 16.39 0.07 -5.42
C GLU A 95 16.68 -0.15 -3.92
N GLU A 96 15.82 0.35 -3.03
CA GLU A 96 15.98 0.14 -1.59
C GLU A 96 15.94 -1.34 -1.21
N CYS A 97 14.98 -2.11 -1.77
CA CYS A 97 14.90 -3.55 -1.57
C CYS A 97 16.19 -4.27 -1.99
N GLN A 98 16.76 -3.90 -3.14
CA GLN A 98 18.03 -4.47 -3.61
C GLN A 98 19.20 -4.14 -2.67
N GLN A 99 19.27 -2.89 -2.19
CA GLN A 99 20.31 -2.49 -1.23
C GLN A 99 20.19 -3.24 0.10
N LEU A 100 18.97 -3.38 0.63
CA LEU A 100 18.71 -4.14 1.85
C LEU A 100 19.04 -5.62 1.68
N GLU A 101 18.74 -6.21 0.53
CA GLU A 101 19.11 -7.59 0.25
C GLU A 101 20.64 -7.78 0.20
N LEU A 102 21.37 -6.84 -0.42
CA LEU A 102 22.83 -6.83 -0.39
C LEU A 102 23.38 -6.73 1.03
N GLN A 103 22.82 -5.85 1.88
CA GLN A 103 23.21 -5.72 3.28
C GLN A 103 22.91 -7.00 4.07
N ARG A 104 21.72 -7.58 3.91
CA ARG A 104 21.35 -8.86 4.53
C ARG A 104 22.33 -9.96 4.13
N ASN A 105 22.70 -10.05 2.86
CA ASN A 105 23.63 -11.05 2.37
C ASN A 105 25.04 -10.84 2.94
N LYS A 106 25.50 -9.59 3.06
CA LYS A 106 26.77 -9.26 3.76
C LYS A 106 26.74 -9.67 5.23
N LEU A 107 25.64 -9.43 5.94
CA LEU A 107 25.49 -9.83 7.34
C LEU A 107 25.44 -11.36 7.50
N LYS A 108 24.74 -12.05 6.59
CA LYS A 108 24.66 -13.52 6.58
C LYS A 108 26.02 -14.17 6.33
N THR A 109 26.88 -13.54 5.52
CA THR A 109 28.24 -14.01 5.24
C THR A 109 29.28 -13.48 6.22
N CYS A 110 28.92 -12.50 7.06
CA CYS A 110 29.77 -12.00 8.12
C CYS A 110 30.04 -13.13 9.12
N LYS A 111 31.24 -13.70 9.04
CA LYS A 111 31.68 -14.71 10.00
C LYS A 111 31.91 -14.03 11.34
N ARG A 112 31.51 -14.72 12.41
CA ARG A 112 31.82 -14.35 13.78
C ARG A 112 33.33 -14.11 13.90
N ASN A 113 33.74 -13.04 14.56
CA ASN A 113 35.16 -12.75 14.74
C ASN A 113 35.81 -13.94 15.47
N ILE A 114 36.72 -14.62 14.78
CA ILE A 114 37.36 -15.84 15.27
C ILE A 114 38.14 -15.54 16.55
N GLN A 115 38.79 -14.38 16.63
CA GLN A 115 39.56 -13.97 17.82
C GLN A 115 38.66 -13.77 19.04
N ASP A 116 37.53 -13.07 18.86
CA ASP A 116 36.57 -12.86 19.95
C ASP A 116 35.95 -14.19 20.39
N GLN A 117 35.66 -15.08 19.44
CA GLN A 117 35.11 -16.39 19.74
C GLN A 117 36.10 -17.27 20.50
N GLU A 118 37.37 -17.30 20.07
CA GLU A 118 38.45 -18.00 20.77
C GLU A 118 38.65 -17.45 22.18
N LEU A 119 38.62 -16.12 22.37
CA LEU A 119 38.73 -15.49 23.68
C LEU A 119 37.58 -15.90 24.60
N LEU A 120 36.34 -15.90 24.10
CA LEU A 120 35.18 -16.35 24.86
C LEU A 120 35.27 -17.84 25.23
N ASP A 121 35.74 -18.68 24.32
CA ASP A 121 35.86 -20.12 24.56
C ASP A 121 36.98 -20.43 25.56
N GLN A 122 38.10 -19.70 25.51
CA GLN A 122 39.13 -19.75 26.54
C GLN A 122 38.58 -19.32 27.92
N GLY A 123 37.83 -18.21 27.97
CA GLY A 123 37.20 -17.72 29.19
C GLY A 123 36.23 -18.74 29.80
N ARG A 124 35.35 -19.33 28.98
CA ARG A 124 34.41 -20.39 29.39
C ARG A 124 35.15 -21.62 29.91
N ARG A 125 36.22 -22.06 29.23
CA ARG A 125 37.03 -23.19 29.66
C ARG A 125 37.70 -22.92 31.00
N LYS A 126 38.30 -21.75 31.18
CA LYS A 126 38.94 -21.34 32.44
C LYS A 126 37.93 -21.29 33.59
N TYR A 127 36.74 -20.73 33.35
CA TYR A 127 35.65 -20.71 34.33
C TYR A 127 35.19 -22.13 34.72
N ALA A 128 35.00 -23.01 33.73
CA ALA A 128 34.61 -24.39 33.97
C ALA A 128 35.65 -25.14 34.82
N LEU A 129 36.94 -24.97 34.51
CA LEU A 129 38.04 -25.56 35.27
C LEU A 129 38.07 -25.08 36.72
N TYR A 130 37.94 -23.76 36.96
CA TYR A 130 37.89 -23.25 38.33
C TYR A 130 36.70 -23.79 39.10
N ARG A 131 35.53 -23.86 38.45
CA ARG A 131 34.31 -24.40 39.06
C ARG A 131 34.46 -25.89 39.38
N GLU A 132 35.07 -26.68 38.50
CA GLU A 132 35.27 -28.12 38.71
C GLU A 132 36.30 -28.41 39.81
N LEU A 133 37.42 -27.67 39.78
CA LEU A 133 38.51 -27.79 40.74
C LEU A 133 38.03 -27.43 42.15
N THR A 134 37.45 -26.24 42.30
CA THR A 134 37.11 -25.68 43.62
C THR A 134 35.72 -26.08 44.09
N GLY A 135 34.78 -26.36 43.18
CA GLY A 135 33.37 -26.54 43.54
C GLY A 135 32.67 -25.25 43.99
N ILE A 136 33.38 -24.12 44.07
CA ILE A 136 32.86 -22.86 44.60
C ILE A 136 31.92 -22.20 43.59
N ARG A 137 30.77 -21.75 44.09
CA ARG A 137 29.87 -20.81 43.45
C ARG A 137 29.78 -19.54 44.26
N TRP A 138 30.31 -18.46 43.71
CA TRP A 138 30.34 -17.15 44.34
C TRP A 138 28.96 -16.49 44.37
N ASP A 139 28.61 -15.87 45.50
CA ASP A 139 27.45 -14.98 45.61
C ASP A 139 27.91 -13.54 45.29
N PHE A 140 27.82 -13.19 44.00
CA PHE A 140 28.25 -11.88 43.52
C PHE A 140 27.42 -10.71 44.06
N GLY A 141 26.24 -10.97 44.63
CA GLY A 141 25.39 -9.92 45.21
C GLY A 141 25.97 -9.36 46.51
N LYS A 142 26.72 -10.17 47.26
CA LYS A 142 27.29 -9.82 48.58
C LYS A 142 28.80 -9.55 48.57
N LEU A 143 29.44 -9.72 47.40
CA LEU A 143 30.88 -9.66 47.25
C LEU A 143 31.51 -8.28 47.58
N LYS A 144 30.70 -7.21 47.60
CA LYS A 144 31.19 -5.86 47.95
C LYS A 144 31.61 -5.74 49.41
N GLU A 145 30.98 -6.49 50.29
CA GLU A 145 31.18 -6.40 51.74
C GLU A 145 31.90 -7.64 52.28
N ASN A 146 31.53 -8.83 51.78
CA ASN A 146 32.08 -10.11 52.24
C ASN A 146 32.37 -11.05 51.06
N ILE A 147 33.41 -11.85 51.19
CA ILE A 147 33.74 -12.94 50.28
C ILE A 147 32.84 -14.13 50.62
N THR A 148 31.74 -14.23 49.88
CA THR A 148 30.63 -15.16 50.17
C THR A 148 30.40 -16.10 49.01
N GLY A 149 30.16 -17.38 49.32
CA GLY A 149 29.87 -18.38 48.31
C GLY A 149 29.38 -19.68 48.89
N ASN A 150 29.10 -20.62 47.99
CA ASN A 150 28.70 -21.98 48.34
C ASN A 150 29.63 -22.97 47.64
N ILE A 151 30.13 -23.97 48.35
CA ILE A 151 30.87 -25.09 47.75
C ILE A 151 29.90 -26.22 47.43
N TYR A 152 29.95 -26.69 46.19
CA TYR A 152 29.19 -27.84 45.71
C TYR A 152 30.16 -28.93 45.23
N LYS A 153 30.20 -30.06 45.94
CA LYS A 153 30.95 -31.26 45.52
C LYS A 153 30.13 -32.52 45.82
N GLY A 154 29.49 -33.07 44.79
CA GLY A 154 28.55 -34.19 44.96
C GLY A 154 27.33 -33.78 45.79
N VAL A 155 27.13 -34.42 46.94
CA VAL A 155 26.06 -34.09 47.92
C VAL A 155 26.48 -33.03 48.95
N TYR A 156 27.77 -32.69 49.01
CA TYR A 156 28.27 -31.67 49.92
C TYR A 156 27.88 -30.29 49.40
N ILE A 157 27.11 -29.57 50.22
CA ILE A 157 26.72 -28.19 49.99
C ILE A 157 27.04 -27.42 51.26
N HIS A 158 28.01 -26.52 51.20
CA HIS A 158 28.40 -25.69 52.34
C HIS A 158 28.50 -24.22 51.97
N HIS A 159 27.94 -23.37 52.82
CA HIS A 159 27.96 -21.92 52.67
C HIS A 159 29.08 -21.33 53.50
N PHE A 160 29.88 -20.44 52.91
CA PHE A 160 30.91 -19.69 53.60
C PHE A 160 30.74 -18.18 53.34
N SER A 161 31.17 -17.38 54.31
CA SER A 161 31.15 -15.91 54.24
C SER A 161 32.28 -15.36 55.11
N TYR A 162 33.30 -14.78 54.48
CA TYR A 162 34.44 -14.16 55.16
C TYR A 162 34.42 -12.65 54.94
N SER A 163 34.79 -11.87 55.96
CA SER A 163 34.83 -10.42 55.84
C SER A 163 36.05 -9.95 55.04
N ASN A 164 35.88 -8.94 54.20
CA ASN A 164 36.95 -8.43 53.32
C ASN A 164 38.13 -7.78 54.07
N GLU A 165 38.03 -7.61 55.39
CA GLU A 165 39.07 -7.04 56.26
C GLU A 165 40.16 -8.06 56.65
N GLU A 166 39.96 -9.35 56.37
CA GLU A 166 40.93 -10.40 56.67
C GLU A 166 42.14 -10.37 55.71
N ASN A 167 43.34 -10.66 56.23
CA ASN A 167 44.58 -10.68 55.46
C ASN A 167 44.48 -11.69 54.29
N THR A 168 44.87 -11.28 53.07
CA THR A 168 44.75 -12.09 51.83
C THR A 168 45.38 -13.49 51.92
N LYS A 169 46.40 -13.69 52.76
CA LYS A 169 47.00 -15.01 53.00
C LYS A 169 46.10 -15.91 53.85
N ASP A 170 45.39 -15.35 54.82
CA ASP A 170 44.49 -16.09 55.69
C ASP A 170 43.24 -16.52 54.92
N LEU A 171 42.69 -15.63 54.09
CA LEU A 171 41.55 -15.94 53.22
C LEU A 171 41.81 -17.12 52.27
N ASN A 172 42.96 -17.14 51.60
CA ASN A 172 43.29 -18.24 50.68
C ASN A 172 43.35 -19.57 51.43
N ASN A 173 43.91 -19.59 52.64
CA ASN A 173 43.96 -20.78 53.48
C ASN A 173 42.56 -21.24 53.88
N LEU A 174 41.68 -20.30 54.26
CA LEU A 174 40.28 -20.58 54.59
C LEU A 174 39.54 -21.19 53.39
N LEU A 175 39.65 -20.60 52.21
CA LEU A 175 39.02 -21.12 50.99
C LEU A 175 39.55 -22.52 50.61
N TRP A 176 40.85 -22.75 50.72
CA TRP A 176 41.42 -24.09 50.48
C TRP A 176 40.99 -25.12 51.51
N GLN A 177 40.80 -24.70 52.77
CA GLN A 177 40.25 -25.56 53.82
C GLN A 177 38.81 -25.96 53.49
N GLU A 178 37.97 -25.02 53.04
CA GLU A 178 36.60 -25.33 52.60
C GLU A 178 36.57 -26.33 51.43
N ILE A 179 37.46 -26.13 50.44
CA ILE A 179 37.61 -27.07 49.32
C ILE A 179 38.03 -28.45 49.83
N TYR A 180 39.02 -28.52 50.71
CA TYR A 180 39.54 -29.78 51.27
C TYR A 180 38.44 -30.56 52.02
N GLN A 181 37.66 -29.88 52.87
CA GLN A 181 36.54 -30.50 53.59
C GLN A 181 35.50 -31.08 52.62
N SER A 182 35.21 -30.36 51.52
CA SER A 182 34.28 -30.85 50.50
C SER A 182 34.74 -32.14 49.81
N VAL A 183 36.06 -32.29 49.61
CA VAL A 183 36.64 -33.49 48.97
C VAL A 183 36.61 -34.67 49.94
N ILE A 184 37.07 -34.47 51.17
CA ILE A 184 37.06 -35.50 52.23
C ILE A 184 35.65 -36.04 52.47
N HIS A 185 34.67 -35.16 52.61
CA HIS A 185 33.29 -35.58 52.87
C HIS A 185 32.74 -36.45 51.74
N ASN A 186 33.05 -36.08 50.49
CA ASN A 186 32.63 -36.83 49.31
C ASN A 186 33.37 -38.18 49.18
N GLU A 187 34.66 -38.25 49.54
CA GLU A 187 35.45 -39.49 49.54
C GLU A 187 35.00 -40.48 50.62
N HIS A 188 34.72 -40.00 51.84
CA HIS A 188 34.20 -40.84 52.92
C HIS A 188 32.84 -41.43 52.56
N LYS A 189 31.93 -40.66 51.97
CA LYS A 189 30.64 -41.20 51.54
C LYS A 189 30.79 -42.29 50.47
N ASN A 190 31.67 -42.08 49.49
CA ASN A 190 31.96 -43.07 48.46
C ASN A 190 32.63 -44.35 49.00
N THR A 191 33.32 -44.30 50.14
CA THR A 191 33.90 -45.48 50.82
C THR A 191 32.86 -46.21 51.66
N TYR A 192 32.00 -45.51 52.41
CA TYR A 192 30.87 -46.11 53.12
C TYR A 192 29.87 -46.80 52.18
N ASP A 193 29.58 -46.21 51.01
CA ASP A 193 28.69 -46.81 50.02
C ASP A 193 29.29 -48.08 49.37
N LYS A 194 30.64 -48.17 49.29
CA LYS A 194 31.37 -49.36 48.81
C LYS A 194 31.49 -50.45 49.88
N GLU A 195 31.66 -50.11 51.14
CA GLU A 195 31.70 -51.10 52.24
C GLU A 195 30.33 -51.71 52.50
N ASN A 196 29.25 -50.91 52.42
CA ASN A 196 27.87 -51.38 52.56
C ASN A 196 27.41 -52.29 51.41
N THR A 197 28.10 -52.28 50.26
CA THR A 197 27.83 -53.22 49.15
C THR A 197 28.59 -54.54 49.28
N VAL A 198 29.67 -54.60 50.06
CA VAL A 198 30.47 -55.83 50.27
C VAL A 198 29.91 -56.71 51.39
N GLN A 199 29.18 -56.14 52.35
CA GLN A 199 28.59 -56.90 53.48
C GLN A 199 27.27 -57.63 53.16
N ASN A 200 26.72 -57.48 51.95
CA ASN A 200 25.51 -58.18 51.50
C ASN A 200 25.83 -59.29 50.47
N LYS A 201 26.68 -60.25 50.86
CA LYS A 201 26.84 -61.54 50.17
C LYS A 201 26.97 -62.68 51.17
#